data_AF-A0A2W6C4W6-F1
#
_entry.id   AF-A0A2W6C4W6-F1
#
_cell.length_a   1.000
_cell.length_b   1.000
_cell.length_c   1.000
_cell.angle_alpha   90.00
_cell.angle_beta   90.00
_cell.angle_gamma   90.00
#
_symmetry.space_group_name_H-M   'P 1'
#
loop_
_entity.id
_entity.type
_entity.pdbx_description
1 polymer ?
#
loop_
_entity_poly.entity_id
_entity_poly.type
_entity_poly.pdbx_seq_one_letter_code
_entity_poly.pdbx_strand_id
1 'polypeptide(L)'
;MERSRDRSGAPPSRSVGAIFAIEARTSCYGGPVADPDGDMPDIGRNAHRKRDRPMPIRRQAESQASADAPLVAWLSGLQEASFSGAGQAVRKAYPPERRMTGPQLAGYLQRRTYALASSTRPDGRAHAAPTLFSIYEQAFWLPTLSGAARLVNVQARPWLALSIIEGEHDTHAAVLTEGPAQVLATVPEDVRVITELRNAGGSLDWATAWLRMTPHGLFSFAESAWQAPPHGSLAG
;
A
#
# COMPACT_ATOMS: atom_id res chain seq x y z
N MET A 1 0.24 4.02 -72.82
CA MET A 1 1.35 3.38 -72.08
C MET A 1 2.25 4.49 -71.60
N GLU A 2 2.18 4.88 -70.32
CA GLU A 2 3.35 5.26 -69.52
C GLU A 2 2.90 5.62 -68.10
N ARG A 3 3.72 5.18 -67.14
CA ARG A 3 3.56 5.27 -65.70
C ARG A 3 4.09 6.62 -65.23
N SER A 4 3.58 7.17 -64.12
CA SER A 4 4.45 7.47 -62.98
C SER A 4 3.66 7.86 -61.74
N ARG A 5 4.18 7.42 -60.61
CA ARG A 5 3.71 7.51 -59.24
C ARG A 5 4.24 8.79 -58.57
N ASP A 6 3.42 9.32 -57.66
CA ASP A 6 3.77 9.61 -56.25
C ASP A 6 4.81 10.71 -55.93
N ARG A 7 4.41 11.69 -55.12
CA ARG A 7 4.95 11.87 -53.75
C ARG A 7 4.31 13.04 -53.01
N SER A 8 3.74 12.70 -51.87
CA SER A 8 3.39 13.56 -50.75
C SER A 8 4.62 14.28 -50.18
N GLY A 9 4.45 15.56 -49.87
CA GLY A 9 5.41 16.36 -49.09
C GLY A 9 4.83 16.67 -47.72
N ALA A 10 5.49 16.20 -46.67
CA ALA A 10 5.30 16.69 -45.30
C ALA A 10 6.70 16.94 -44.68
N PRO A 11 6.97 18.12 -44.08
CA PRO A 11 8.18 18.40 -43.32
C PRO A 11 7.86 18.42 -41.80
N PRO A 12 8.80 18.74 -40.89
CA PRO A 12 9.56 17.74 -40.15
C PRO A 12 9.33 17.77 -38.62
N SER A 13 10.06 16.87 -37.96
CA SER A 13 10.20 16.58 -36.54
C SER A 13 10.14 17.75 -35.54
N ARG A 14 9.60 17.43 -34.35
CA ARG A 14 10.13 17.93 -33.07
C ARG A 14 10.17 16.81 -32.04
N SER A 15 11.38 16.40 -31.71
CA SER A 15 11.72 15.67 -30.49
C SER A 15 11.55 16.61 -29.29
N VAL A 16 10.81 16.18 -28.27
CA VAL A 16 10.88 16.76 -26.92
C VAL A 16 11.14 15.62 -25.96
N GLY A 17 12.39 15.48 -25.55
CA GLY A 17 12.73 14.86 -24.29
C GLY A 17 12.61 15.90 -23.18
N ALA A 18 11.97 15.53 -22.06
CA ALA A 18 12.30 16.00 -20.71
C ALA A 18 11.30 15.39 -19.69
N ILE A 19 11.78 14.57 -18.76
CA ILE A 19 12.02 14.89 -17.32
C ILE A 19 10.77 14.65 -16.46
N PHE A 20 10.80 13.60 -15.63
CA PHE A 20 10.57 13.71 -14.18
C PHE A 20 11.38 12.61 -13.49
N ALA A 21 12.51 13.03 -12.93
CA ALA A 21 13.29 12.25 -11.98
C ALA A 21 12.60 12.33 -10.62
N ILE A 22 12.44 11.18 -9.97
CA ILE A 22 12.21 11.12 -8.52
C ILE A 22 13.60 11.12 -7.90
N GLU A 23 14.13 12.29 -7.59
CA GLU A 23 15.31 12.42 -6.72
C GLU A 23 14.87 12.18 -5.27
N ALA A 24 15.03 10.95 -4.79
CA ALA A 24 15.16 10.70 -3.36
C ALA A 24 16.61 10.98 -2.97
N ARG A 25 16.92 12.23 -2.60
CA ARG A 25 18.20 12.56 -1.97
C ARG A 25 18.09 12.40 -0.46
N THR A 26 18.54 11.26 0.04
CA THR A 26 18.87 11.08 1.45
C THR A 26 20.34 11.47 1.63
N SER A 27 20.59 12.69 2.10
CA SER A 27 21.93 13.18 2.42
C SER A 27 21.88 14.10 3.63
N CYS A 28 21.93 13.51 4.84
CA CYS A 28 22.30 14.19 6.08
C CYS A 28 22.92 13.16 7.05
N TYR A 29 24.20 12.83 6.87
CA TYR A 29 25.04 12.30 7.95
C TYR A 29 26.33 13.14 7.99
N GLY A 30 26.30 14.20 8.79
CA GLY A 30 27.46 14.91 9.31
C GLY A 30 27.36 14.88 10.83
N GLY A 31 28.36 14.29 11.49
CA GLY A 31 28.33 13.92 12.92
C GLY A 31 28.44 15.09 13.91
N PRO A 32 28.71 14.76 15.18
CA PRO A 32 29.99 15.23 15.71
C PRO A 32 30.82 14.16 16.43
N VAL A 33 32.10 14.47 16.43
CA VAL A 33 33.29 13.79 16.99
C VAL A 33 33.16 13.67 18.51
N ALA A 34 33.48 12.48 19.05
CA ALA A 34 33.58 12.26 20.49
C ALA A 34 34.92 12.76 21.03
N ASP A 35 34.85 13.56 22.09
CA ASP A 35 35.98 14.07 22.88
C ASP A 35 36.47 12.95 23.84
N PRO A 36 37.78 12.63 23.91
CA PRO A 36 38.29 11.54 24.72
C PRO A 36 38.99 12.09 25.96
N ASP A 37 38.28 12.70 26.92
CA ASP A 37 38.78 12.91 28.29
C ASP A 37 37.66 13.50 29.16
N GLY A 38 37.06 12.67 30.01
CA GLY A 38 35.98 13.08 30.90
C GLY A 38 35.78 12.08 32.02
N ASP A 39 36.19 12.51 33.22
CA ASP A 39 36.24 11.77 34.48
C ASP A 39 35.02 10.91 34.81
N MET A 40 35.34 9.77 35.43
CA MET A 40 34.45 8.68 35.84
C MET A 40 34.10 8.86 37.34
N PRO A 41 32.83 9.06 37.73
CA PRO A 41 32.43 8.91 39.13
C PRO A 41 31.65 7.62 39.37
N ASP A 42 32.24 6.82 40.27
CA ASP A 42 31.67 6.02 41.35
C ASP A 42 30.44 5.13 41.09
N ILE A 43 30.68 3.83 41.11
CA ILE A 43 29.70 2.74 40.99
C ILE A 43 29.14 2.44 42.38
N GLY A 44 28.02 3.07 42.73
CA GLY A 44 27.30 2.89 43.99
C GLY A 44 25.86 2.40 43.84
N ARG A 45 25.66 1.08 43.99
CA ARG A 45 24.52 0.36 44.61
C ARG A 45 23.05 0.66 44.21
N ASN A 46 22.41 -0.45 43.81
CA ASN A 46 21.05 -0.88 44.17
C ASN A 46 19.83 -0.05 43.73
N ALA A 47 19.25 -0.46 42.60
CA ALA A 47 17.80 -0.48 42.45
C ALA A 47 17.35 -1.87 41.94
N HIS A 48 16.46 -2.49 42.69
CA HIS A 48 15.73 -3.71 42.35
C HIS A 48 14.98 -3.53 41.02
N ARG A 49 15.62 -3.89 39.91
CA ARG A 49 14.96 -4.00 38.61
C ARG A 49 14.15 -5.30 38.62
N LYS A 50 12.85 -5.19 38.95
CA LYS A 50 11.87 -6.24 38.65
C LYS A 50 12.08 -6.60 37.17
N ARG A 51 12.55 -7.82 36.94
CA ARG A 51 12.66 -8.37 35.59
C ARG A 51 11.24 -8.48 35.06
N ASP A 52 10.85 -7.57 34.17
CA ASP A 52 9.71 -7.77 33.28
C ASP A 52 10.01 -9.03 32.50
N ARG A 53 9.37 -10.14 32.91
CA ARG A 53 9.47 -11.39 32.19
C ARG A 53 8.84 -11.16 30.82
N PRO A 54 9.56 -11.40 29.71
CA PRO A 54 8.93 -11.35 28.39
C PRO A 54 7.73 -12.30 28.40
N MET A 55 6.58 -11.80 27.94
CA MET A 55 5.37 -12.60 27.79
C MET A 55 5.70 -13.86 26.96
N PRO A 56 5.18 -15.05 27.33
CA PRO A 56 5.39 -16.25 26.54
C PRO A 56 4.81 -16.05 25.13
N ILE A 57 5.60 -16.39 24.10
CA ILE A 57 5.31 -16.21 22.65
C ILE A 57 3.89 -16.64 22.27
N ARG A 58 3.39 -17.71 22.90
CA ARG A 58 2.03 -18.22 22.70
C ARG A 58 0.93 -17.19 22.97
N ARG A 59 1.09 -16.37 24.01
CA ARG A 59 0.09 -15.36 24.41
C ARG A 59 0.07 -14.16 23.44
N GLN A 60 1.20 -13.84 22.83
CA GLN A 60 1.28 -12.81 21.79
C GLN A 60 0.60 -13.26 20.50
N ALA A 61 0.83 -14.50 20.06
CA ALA A 61 0.17 -15.06 18.88
C ALA A 61 -1.36 -15.14 19.07
N GLU A 62 -1.82 -15.54 20.26
CA GLU A 62 -3.25 -15.59 20.60
C GLU A 62 -3.89 -14.18 20.65
N SER A 63 -3.17 -13.18 21.19
CA SER A 63 -3.63 -11.78 21.22
C SER A 63 -3.70 -11.15 19.82
N GLN A 64 -2.71 -11.42 18.96
CA GLN A 64 -2.66 -10.93 17.59
C GLN A 64 -3.77 -11.56 16.74
N ALA A 65 -3.94 -12.88 16.84
CA ALA A 65 -5.02 -13.60 16.15
C ALA A 65 -6.41 -13.10 16.56
N SER A 66 -6.60 -12.72 17.83
CA SER A 66 -7.85 -12.11 18.30
C SER A 66 -8.08 -10.71 17.74
N ALA A 67 -7.04 -9.91 17.55
CA ALA A 67 -7.15 -8.57 16.97
C ALA A 67 -7.39 -8.60 15.45
N ASP A 68 -6.90 -9.62 14.77
CA ASP A 68 -7.05 -9.80 13.32
C ASP A 68 -8.41 -10.40 12.92
N ALA A 69 -9.12 -11.05 13.86
CA ALA A 69 -10.39 -11.74 13.56
C ALA A 69 -11.45 -10.85 12.89
N PRO A 70 -11.68 -9.58 13.30
CA PRO A 70 -12.61 -8.69 12.60
C PRO A 70 -12.18 -8.35 11.17
N LEU A 71 -10.88 -8.14 10.95
CA LEU A 71 -10.32 -7.87 9.62
C LEU A 71 -10.47 -9.08 8.70
N VAL A 72 -10.14 -10.27 9.21
CA VAL A 72 -10.30 -11.55 8.49
C VAL A 72 -11.76 -11.77 8.10
N ALA A 73 -12.69 -11.59 9.04
CA ALA A 73 -14.12 -11.77 8.79
C ALA A 73 -14.64 -10.78 7.73
N TRP A 74 -14.28 -9.51 7.85
CA TRP A 74 -14.68 -8.48 6.89
C TRP A 74 -14.14 -8.74 5.48
N LEU A 75 -12.84 -9.01 5.35
CA LEU A 75 -12.22 -9.27 4.04
C LEU A 75 -12.77 -10.54 3.39
N SER A 76 -13.05 -11.58 4.19
CA SER A 76 -13.67 -12.81 3.69
C SER A 76 -15.06 -12.54 3.12
N GLY A 77 -15.90 -11.80 3.87
CA GLY A 77 -17.25 -11.44 3.42
C GLY A 77 -17.24 -10.56 2.17
N LEU A 78 -16.37 -9.55 2.13
CA LEU A 78 -16.22 -8.66 0.97
C LEU A 78 -15.79 -9.43 -0.29
N GLN A 79 -14.81 -10.33 -0.15
CA GLN A 79 -14.35 -11.15 -1.25
C GLN A 79 -15.43 -12.11 -1.76
N GLU A 80 -16.15 -12.78 -0.85
CA GLU A 80 -17.23 -13.70 -1.21
C GLU A 80 -18.36 -12.99 -1.97
N ALA A 81 -18.77 -11.81 -1.48
CA ALA A 81 -19.76 -10.98 -2.17
C ALA A 81 -19.27 -10.56 -3.57
N SER A 82 -17.99 -10.19 -3.70
CA SER A 82 -17.38 -9.80 -4.97
C SER A 82 -17.39 -10.93 -6.00
N PHE A 83 -17.02 -12.14 -5.59
CA PHE A 83 -17.01 -13.30 -6.48
C PHE A 83 -18.40 -13.85 -6.81
N SER A 84 -19.35 -13.74 -5.87
CA SER A 84 -20.75 -14.08 -6.11
C SER A 84 -21.35 -13.22 -7.23
N GLY A 85 -21.05 -11.91 -7.23
CA GLY A 85 -21.47 -10.97 -8.28
C GLY A 85 -20.61 -11.00 -9.57
N ALA A 86 -19.48 -11.70 -9.58
CA ALA A 86 -18.54 -11.67 -10.69
C ALA A 86 -19.05 -12.40 -11.94
N GLY A 87 -18.88 -11.78 -13.11
CA GLY A 87 -19.15 -12.39 -14.41
C GLY A 87 -18.13 -13.48 -14.79
N GLN A 88 -18.41 -14.21 -15.87
CA GLN A 88 -17.57 -15.34 -16.32
C GLN A 88 -16.10 -14.95 -16.57
N ALA A 89 -15.85 -13.79 -17.18
CA ALA A 89 -14.49 -13.33 -17.47
C ALA A 89 -13.65 -13.16 -16.19
N VAL A 90 -14.23 -12.55 -15.15
CA VAL A 90 -13.56 -12.38 -13.85
C VAL A 90 -13.32 -13.72 -13.19
N ARG A 91 -14.30 -14.63 -13.19
CA ARG A 91 -14.11 -15.98 -12.62
C ARG A 91 -13.03 -16.79 -13.34
N LYS A 92 -12.84 -16.57 -14.64
CA LYS A 92 -11.74 -17.18 -15.41
C LYS A 92 -10.38 -16.57 -15.06
N ALA A 93 -10.31 -15.25 -14.86
CA ALA A 93 -9.07 -14.56 -14.47
C ALA A 93 -8.69 -14.79 -13.00
N TYR A 94 -9.67 -15.01 -12.13
CA TYR A 94 -9.53 -15.21 -10.69
C TYR A 94 -10.25 -16.51 -10.26
N PRO A 95 -9.72 -17.68 -10.66
CA PRO A 95 -10.36 -18.95 -10.38
C PRO A 95 -10.44 -19.23 -8.86
N PRO A 96 -11.54 -19.82 -8.35
CA PRO A 96 -11.75 -20.08 -6.92
C PRO A 96 -10.57 -20.71 -6.18
N GLU A 97 -9.94 -21.70 -6.79
CA GLU A 97 -8.81 -22.45 -6.26
C GLU A 97 -7.52 -21.63 -6.12
N ARG A 98 -7.45 -20.45 -6.73
CA ARG A 98 -6.30 -19.53 -6.64
C ARG A 98 -6.59 -18.29 -5.81
N ARG A 99 -7.74 -18.23 -5.13
CA ARG A 99 -8.09 -17.13 -4.22
C ARG A 99 -7.37 -17.30 -2.89
N MET A 100 -6.97 -16.19 -2.29
CA MET A 100 -6.51 -16.19 -0.91
C MET A 100 -7.70 -16.46 0.03
N THR A 101 -7.49 -17.30 1.03
CA THR A 101 -8.38 -17.39 2.20
C THR A 101 -8.40 -16.08 2.98
N GLY A 102 -9.40 -15.87 3.83
CA GLY A 102 -9.49 -14.70 4.72
C GLY A 102 -8.20 -14.40 5.48
N PRO A 103 -7.62 -15.37 6.21
CA PRO A 103 -6.35 -15.19 6.91
C PRO A 103 -5.18 -14.87 5.99
N GLN A 104 -5.06 -15.53 4.84
CA GLN A 104 -4.01 -15.24 3.86
C GLN A 104 -4.12 -13.82 3.31
N LEU A 105 -5.35 -13.38 2.98
CA LEU A 105 -5.63 -12.06 2.45
C LEU A 105 -5.35 -10.96 3.49
N ALA A 106 -5.79 -11.16 4.74
CA ALA A 106 -5.49 -10.24 5.83
C ALA A 106 -3.98 -10.12 6.07
N GLY A 107 -3.28 -11.25 6.20
CA GLY A 107 -1.84 -11.27 6.39
C GLY A 107 -1.07 -10.65 5.22
N TYR A 108 -1.51 -10.91 3.98
CA TYR A 108 -0.97 -10.26 2.78
C TYR A 108 -1.11 -8.74 2.89
N LEU A 109 -2.34 -8.24 3.00
CA LEU A 109 -2.61 -6.80 3.04
C LEU A 109 -1.94 -6.09 4.22
N GLN A 110 -1.81 -6.76 5.38
CA GLN A 110 -1.14 -6.22 6.57
C GLN A 110 0.37 -5.99 6.34
N ARG A 111 1.04 -6.82 5.55
CA ARG A 111 2.48 -6.69 5.27
C ARG A 111 2.80 -5.72 4.13
N ARG A 112 1.85 -5.45 3.22
CA ARG A 112 2.10 -4.57 2.08
C ARG A 112 1.98 -3.10 2.49
N THR A 113 3.02 -2.31 2.23
CA THR A 113 3.04 -0.87 2.52
C THR A 113 2.44 -0.03 1.38
N TYR A 114 2.71 -0.42 0.14
CA TYR A 114 2.34 0.36 -1.04
C TYR A 114 1.35 -0.35 -1.95
N ALA A 115 0.50 0.44 -2.61
CA ALA A 115 -0.42 0.02 -3.65
C ALA A 115 -0.23 0.92 -4.88
N LEU A 116 -0.66 0.44 -6.05
CA LEU A 116 -0.90 1.29 -7.20
C LEU A 116 -2.35 1.79 -7.16
N ALA A 117 -2.55 3.08 -6.92
CA ALA A 117 -3.88 3.68 -6.93
C ALA A 117 -4.21 4.21 -8.33
N SER A 118 -5.29 3.68 -8.89
CA SER A 118 -5.84 4.05 -10.18
C SER A 118 -7.09 4.89 -10.00
N SER A 119 -7.19 5.94 -10.81
CA SER A 119 -8.25 6.95 -10.79
C SER A 119 -8.52 7.43 -12.21
N THR A 120 -9.65 8.10 -12.42
CA THR A 120 -10.02 8.65 -13.72
C THR A 120 -9.92 10.16 -13.68
N ARG A 121 -9.14 10.74 -14.60
CA ARG A 121 -9.03 12.19 -14.75
C ARG A 121 -10.38 12.80 -15.14
N PRO A 122 -10.60 14.10 -14.90
CA PRO A 122 -11.82 14.79 -15.35
C PRO A 122 -12.10 14.61 -16.85
N ASP A 123 -11.05 14.57 -17.67
CA ASP A 123 -11.09 14.34 -19.12
C ASP A 123 -11.32 12.87 -19.53
N GLY A 124 -11.50 11.96 -18.57
CA GLY A 124 -11.78 10.54 -18.80
C GLY A 124 -10.54 9.66 -18.96
N ARG A 125 -9.32 10.21 -19.03
CA ARG A 125 -8.11 9.39 -19.13
C ARG A 125 -7.77 8.71 -17.81
N ALA A 126 -7.19 7.52 -17.89
CA ALA A 126 -6.69 6.81 -16.73
C ALA A 126 -5.47 7.53 -16.10
N HIS A 127 -5.36 7.43 -14.78
CA HIS A 127 -4.20 7.86 -14.02
C HIS A 127 -3.92 6.86 -12.90
N ALA A 128 -2.71 6.30 -12.88
CA ALA A 128 -2.26 5.38 -11.86
C ALA A 128 -0.96 5.88 -11.24
N ALA A 129 -0.84 5.85 -9.92
CA ALA A 129 0.36 6.24 -9.21
C ALA A 129 0.53 5.44 -7.91
N PRO A 130 1.77 5.06 -7.55
CA PRO A 130 2.05 4.43 -6.26
C PRO A 130 1.54 5.28 -5.09
N THR A 131 1.16 4.61 -4.01
CA THR A 131 0.68 5.25 -2.79
C THR A 131 0.94 4.38 -1.58
N LEU A 132 1.29 5.02 -0.47
CA LEU A 132 1.15 4.41 0.85
C LEU A 132 -0.34 4.19 1.11
N PHE A 133 -0.69 3.10 1.80
CA PHE A 133 -2.06 2.84 2.24
C PHE A 133 -2.09 2.14 3.59
N SER A 134 -3.13 2.36 4.38
CA SER A 134 -3.46 1.56 5.56
C SER A 134 -4.91 1.08 5.49
N ILE A 135 -5.27 0.14 6.37
CA ILE A 135 -6.62 -0.40 6.50
C ILE A 135 -7.11 -0.10 7.91
N TYR A 136 -8.23 0.59 8.02
CA TYR A 136 -8.86 0.92 9.30
C TYR A 136 -10.37 1.08 9.11
N GLU A 137 -11.16 0.53 10.05
CA GLU A 137 -12.63 0.55 10.01
C GLU A 137 -13.23 0.27 8.63
N GLN A 138 -12.85 -0.89 8.08
CA GLN A 138 -13.38 -1.39 6.80
C GLN A 138 -13.15 -0.44 5.60
N ALA A 139 -12.10 0.38 5.64
CA ALA A 139 -11.73 1.28 4.55
C ALA A 139 -10.22 1.28 4.31
N PHE A 140 -9.83 1.63 3.09
CA PHE A 140 -8.45 1.91 2.71
C PHE A 140 -8.18 3.40 2.83
N TRP A 141 -7.13 3.77 3.56
CA TRP A 141 -6.74 5.15 3.81
C TRP A 141 -5.42 5.45 3.12
N LEU A 142 -5.38 6.50 2.31
CA LEU A 142 -4.21 6.87 1.51
C LEU A 142 -3.80 8.32 1.84
N PRO A 143 -2.69 8.53 2.56
CA PRO A 143 -2.16 9.88 2.75
C PRO A 143 -1.64 10.46 1.43
N THR A 144 -1.82 11.76 1.23
CA THR A 144 -1.39 12.46 0.01
C THR A 144 -1.16 13.96 0.22
N LEU A 145 -0.71 14.64 -0.84
CA LEU A 145 -0.52 16.09 -0.88
C LEU A 145 -1.76 16.78 -1.46
N SER A 146 -2.10 17.97 -0.97
CA SER A 146 -3.30 18.72 -1.39
C SER A 146 -3.28 19.14 -2.87
N GLY A 147 -2.10 19.15 -3.50
CA GLY A 147 -1.94 19.39 -4.95
C GLY A 147 -1.88 18.13 -5.81
N ALA A 148 -2.05 16.94 -5.24
CA ALA A 148 -1.91 15.70 -5.99
C ALA A 148 -3.05 15.52 -7.01
N ALA A 149 -2.72 15.16 -8.25
CA ALA A 149 -3.69 14.95 -9.32
C ALA A 149 -4.82 13.97 -8.94
N ARG A 150 -4.51 12.97 -8.10
CA ARG A 150 -5.50 12.01 -7.59
C ARG A 150 -6.65 12.66 -6.81
N LEU A 151 -6.42 13.77 -6.11
CA LEU A 151 -7.47 14.48 -5.38
C LEU A 151 -8.47 15.11 -6.35
N VAL A 152 -7.96 15.79 -7.37
CA VAL A 152 -8.77 16.38 -8.45
C VAL A 152 -9.57 15.28 -9.17
N ASN A 153 -8.92 14.14 -9.44
CA ASN A 153 -9.57 13.00 -10.07
C ASN A 153 -10.73 12.46 -9.21
N VAL A 154 -10.51 12.23 -7.90
CA VAL A 154 -11.53 11.71 -6.99
C VAL A 154 -12.65 12.73 -6.76
N GLN A 155 -12.36 14.02 -6.71
CA GLN A 155 -13.40 15.05 -6.63
C GLN A 155 -14.30 15.07 -7.87
N ALA A 156 -13.71 14.90 -9.06
CA ALA A 156 -14.47 14.85 -10.31
C ALA A 156 -15.21 13.52 -10.51
N ARG A 157 -14.60 12.40 -10.09
CA ARG A 157 -15.11 11.04 -10.21
C ARG A 157 -14.73 10.26 -8.94
N PRO A 158 -15.65 10.13 -7.96
CA PRO A 158 -15.32 9.66 -6.61
C PRO A 158 -15.18 8.15 -6.54
N TRP A 159 -14.21 7.60 -7.28
CA TRP A 159 -13.93 6.18 -7.38
C TRP A 159 -12.42 5.94 -7.47
N LEU A 160 -11.95 4.90 -6.80
CA LEU A 160 -10.57 4.43 -6.87
C LEU A 160 -10.54 2.94 -7.09
N ALA A 161 -9.49 2.47 -7.75
CA ALA A 161 -9.07 1.08 -7.72
C ALA A 161 -7.65 1.00 -7.16
N LEU A 162 -7.38 0.02 -6.31
CA LEU A 162 -6.06 -0.28 -5.77
C LEU A 162 -5.62 -1.65 -6.29
N SER A 163 -4.43 -1.68 -6.88
CA SER A 163 -3.71 -2.91 -7.19
C SER A 163 -2.56 -3.07 -6.21
N ILE A 164 -2.57 -4.15 -5.44
CA ILE A 164 -1.49 -4.53 -4.53
C ILE A 164 -0.90 -5.81 -5.10
N ILE A 165 0.39 -5.77 -5.44
CA ILE A 165 1.08 -6.88 -6.10
C ILE A 165 2.36 -7.20 -5.33
N GLU A 166 2.70 -8.48 -5.27
CA GLU A 166 3.93 -9.03 -4.71
C GLU A 166 4.43 -10.17 -5.59
N GLY A 167 5.75 -10.30 -5.70
CA GLY A 167 6.38 -11.39 -6.44
C GLY A 167 6.25 -11.27 -7.96
N GLU A 168 6.82 -12.25 -8.65
CA GLU A 168 6.79 -12.39 -10.10
C GLU A 168 6.59 -13.86 -10.48
N HIS A 169 6.23 -14.12 -11.75
CA HIS A 169 6.10 -15.46 -12.32
C HIS A 169 5.32 -16.42 -11.41
N ASP A 170 5.86 -17.57 -11.06
CA ASP A 170 5.15 -18.61 -10.30
C ASP A 170 5.04 -18.32 -8.80
N THR A 171 5.50 -17.15 -8.35
CA THR A 171 5.53 -16.75 -6.93
C THR A 171 4.72 -15.49 -6.66
N HIS A 172 3.87 -15.08 -7.61
CA HIS A 172 3.14 -13.82 -7.48
C HIS A 172 1.82 -13.95 -6.71
N ALA A 173 1.45 -12.84 -6.10
CA ALA A 173 0.17 -12.63 -5.45
C ALA A 173 -0.33 -11.23 -5.74
N ALA A 174 -1.63 -11.11 -5.95
CA ALA A 174 -2.27 -9.85 -6.28
C ALA A 174 -3.60 -9.70 -5.55
N VAL A 175 -3.89 -8.47 -5.14
CA VAL A 175 -5.21 -8.01 -4.72
C VAL A 175 -5.60 -6.84 -5.59
N LEU A 176 -6.80 -6.93 -6.17
CA LEU A 176 -7.48 -5.82 -6.81
C LEU A 176 -8.70 -5.47 -5.96
N THR A 177 -8.81 -4.22 -5.55
CA THR A 177 -10.01 -3.71 -4.87
C THR A 177 -10.41 -2.37 -5.44
N GLU A 178 -11.70 -2.09 -5.48
CA GLU A 178 -12.20 -0.81 -5.96
C GLU A 178 -13.43 -0.37 -5.19
N GLY A 179 -13.71 0.92 -5.21
CA GLY A 179 -14.89 1.48 -4.59
C GLY A 179 -14.91 3.00 -4.57
N PRO A 180 -15.97 3.58 -4.01
CA PRO A 180 -16.09 5.01 -3.85
C PRO A 180 -14.99 5.55 -2.94
N ALA A 181 -14.51 6.75 -3.27
CA ALA A 181 -13.47 7.43 -2.52
C ALA A 181 -13.85 8.86 -2.16
N GLN A 182 -13.39 9.31 -1.00
CA GLN A 182 -13.63 10.64 -0.45
C GLN A 182 -12.31 11.35 -0.18
N VAL A 183 -12.25 12.66 -0.45
CA VAL A 183 -11.12 13.52 -0.07
C VAL A 183 -11.39 14.09 1.33
N LEU A 184 -10.41 13.98 2.21
CA LEU A 184 -10.48 14.44 3.59
C LEU A 184 -9.26 15.31 3.92
N ALA A 185 -9.46 16.39 4.67
CA ALA A 185 -8.38 17.25 5.14
C ALA A 185 -7.71 16.68 6.40
N THR A 186 -8.46 15.95 7.22
CA THR A 186 -8.00 15.34 8.47
C THR A 186 -8.51 13.91 8.58
N VAL A 187 -7.89 13.13 9.47
CA VAL A 187 -8.26 11.74 9.76
C VAL A 187 -8.26 11.49 11.27
N PRO A 188 -8.94 10.44 11.75
CA PRO A 188 -8.78 9.99 13.13
C PRO A 188 -7.32 9.70 13.48
N GLU A 189 -6.94 9.91 14.74
CA GLU A 189 -5.56 9.69 15.20
C GLU A 189 -5.12 8.24 14.98
N ASP A 190 -6.00 7.26 15.21
CA ASP A 190 -5.71 5.85 14.99
C ASP A 190 -5.31 5.55 13.52
N VAL A 191 -5.94 6.23 12.56
CA VAL A 191 -5.58 6.12 11.14
C VAL A 191 -4.17 6.66 10.89
N ARG A 192 -3.82 7.79 11.52
CA ARG A 192 -2.47 8.37 11.42
C ARG A 192 -1.44 7.40 12.00
N VAL A 193 -1.63 6.96 13.25
CA VAL A 193 -0.73 6.05 13.96
C VAL A 193 -0.51 4.75 13.19
N ILE A 194 -1.58 4.10 12.71
CA ILE A 194 -1.46 2.85 11.95
C ILE A 194 -0.71 3.06 10.63
N THR A 195 -0.95 4.19 9.96
CA THR A 195 -0.26 4.52 8.71
C THR A 195 1.22 4.81 8.94
N GLU A 196 1.58 5.48 10.04
CA GLU A 196 2.98 5.73 10.43
C GLU A 196 3.72 4.44 10.76
N LEU A 197 3.12 3.55 11.57
CA LEU A 197 3.68 2.23 11.87
C LEU A 197 3.97 1.43 10.60
N ARG A 198 3.07 1.51 9.62
CA ARG A 198 3.24 0.89 8.31
C ARG A 198 4.32 1.56 7.44
N ASN A 199 4.55 2.85 7.63
CA ASN A 199 5.64 3.62 7.02
C ASN A 199 6.96 3.48 7.82
N ALA A 200 7.19 2.33 8.44
CA ALA A 200 8.35 2.04 9.29
C ALA A 200 8.54 3.05 10.45
N GLY A 201 7.45 3.63 10.97
CA GLY A 201 7.46 4.66 12.00
C GLY A 201 7.82 6.06 11.49
N GLY A 202 7.98 6.24 10.18
CA GLY A 202 8.26 7.54 9.58
C GLY A 202 7.05 8.47 9.63
N SER A 203 7.26 9.71 10.06
CA SER A 203 6.24 10.76 10.14
C SER A 203 5.46 10.96 8.82
N LEU A 204 4.18 11.32 8.98
CA LEU A 204 3.29 11.72 7.90
C LEU A 204 3.07 13.24 7.81
N ASP A 205 4.03 14.06 8.26
CA ASP A 205 3.92 15.53 8.19
C ASP A 205 3.79 16.05 6.75
N TRP A 206 4.28 15.27 5.77
CA TRP A 206 4.09 15.55 4.35
C TRP A 206 2.64 15.35 3.89
N ALA A 207 1.81 14.60 4.62
CA ALA A 207 0.45 14.28 4.23
C ALA A 207 -0.51 15.41 4.61
N THR A 208 -0.76 16.31 3.67
CA THR A 208 -1.66 17.45 3.86
C THR A 208 -3.12 17.16 3.47
N ALA A 209 -3.40 15.97 2.95
CA ALA A 209 -4.73 15.49 2.60
C ALA A 209 -4.78 13.95 2.64
N TRP A 210 -5.99 13.40 2.65
CA TRP A 210 -6.23 11.96 2.72
C TRP A 210 -7.32 11.54 1.74
N LEU A 211 -7.21 10.31 1.25
CA LEU A 211 -8.29 9.62 0.55
C LEU A 211 -8.77 8.47 1.42
N ARG A 212 -10.09 8.39 1.62
CA ARG A 212 -10.76 7.22 2.22
C ARG A 212 -11.51 6.49 1.11
N MET A 213 -11.11 5.26 0.81
CA MET A 213 -11.82 4.38 -0.12
C MET A 213 -12.58 3.30 0.64
N THR A 214 -13.89 3.27 0.47
CA THR A 214 -14.73 2.17 0.96
C THR A 214 -14.84 1.13 -0.14
N PRO A 215 -14.28 -0.08 0.02
CA PRO A 215 -14.25 -1.04 -1.07
C PRO A 215 -15.64 -1.62 -1.33
N HIS A 216 -16.03 -1.66 -2.60
CA HIS A 216 -17.24 -2.35 -3.09
C HIS A 216 -16.91 -3.70 -3.70
N GLY A 217 -15.70 -3.86 -4.24
CA GLY A 217 -15.20 -5.10 -4.81
C GLY A 217 -13.81 -5.44 -4.31
N LEU A 218 -13.54 -6.72 -4.09
CA LEU A 218 -12.22 -7.24 -3.78
C LEU A 218 -12.03 -8.62 -4.44
N PHE A 219 -10.98 -8.72 -5.24
CA PHE A 219 -10.53 -9.95 -5.87
C PHE A 219 -9.09 -10.21 -5.46
N SER A 220 -8.80 -11.45 -5.06
CA SER A 220 -7.42 -11.89 -4.81
C SER A 220 -7.04 -13.03 -5.72
N PHE A 221 -5.74 -13.12 -5.97
CA PHE A 221 -5.09 -14.21 -6.66
C PHE A 221 -3.75 -14.50 -5.99
N ALA A 222 -3.42 -15.77 -5.83
CA ALA A 222 -2.11 -16.22 -5.38
C ALA A 222 -1.66 -17.40 -6.23
N GLU A 223 -0.38 -17.41 -6.61
CA GLU A 223 0.25 -18.58 -7.20
C GLU A 223 0.34 -19.75 -6.23
N SER A 224 0.36 -20.99 -6.77
CA SER A 224 0.46 -22.19 -5.93
C SER A 224 1.76 -22.24 -5.15
N ALA A 225 2.85 -21.69 -5.73
CA ALA A 225 4.12 -21.56 -5.06
C ALA A 225 4.27 -20.23 -4.29
N TRP A 226 3.25 -19.35 -4.30
CA TRP A 226 3.23 -18.20 -3.41
C TRP A 226 3.05 -18.67 -1.98
N GLN A 227 4.05 -18.39 -1.16
CA GLN A 227 3.99 -18.61 0.28
C GLN A 227 3.92 -17.25 0.95
N ALA A 228 2.92 -17.05 1.81
CA ALA A 228 2.95 -15.92 2.72
C ALA A 228 4.20 -16.07 3.60
N PRO A 229 5.11 -15.09 3.66
CA PRO A 229 6.24 -15.15 4.58
C PRO A 229 5.72 -15.34 6.01
N PRO A 230 6.42 -16.14 6.86
CA PRO A 230 6.04 -16.31 8.24
C PRO A 230 5.97 -14.95 8.95
N HIS A 231 4.96 -14.78 9.82
CA HIS A 231 4.78 -13.57 10.62
C HIS A 231 6.08 -13.24 11.37
N GLY A 232 6.67 -12.07 11.10
CA GLY A 232 7.88 -11.58 11.78
C GLY A 232 9.14 -11.46 10.93
N SER A 233 9.12 -11.87 9.65
CA SER A 233 10.23 -11.55 8.75
C SER A 233 10.09 -10.11 8.24
N LEU A 234 10.56 -9.14 9.03
CA LEU A 234 10.90 -7.82 8.51
C LEU A 234 12.02 -8.04 7.49
N ALA A 235 11.73 -7.87 6.20
CA ALA A 235 12.78 -7.76 5.20
C ALA A 235 13.62 -6.52 5.57
N GLY A 236 14.92 -6.75 5.81
CA GLY A 236 15.90 -5.71 6.08
C GLY A 236 16.26 -4.88 4.86
#